data_AF-A0A928F9F2-F1
#
_entry.id   AF-A0A928F9F2-F1
#
_cell.length_a   1.000
_cell.length_b   1.000
_cell.length_c   1.000
_cell.angle_alpha   90.00
_cell.angle_beta   90.00
_cell.angle_gamma   90.00
#
_symmetry.space_group_name_H-M   'P 1'
#
loop_
_entity.id
_entity.type
_entity.pdbx_description
1 polymer ?
#
loop_
_entity_poly.entity_id
_entity_poly.type
_entity_poly.pdbx_seq_one_letter_code
_entity_poly.pdbx_strand_id
1 'polypeptide(L)'
;MKKKGGEAMFGAIYGDVIGSYYEVHCTKDYNFEFNKDSCFTDDSVLIAAVCKAILNNPSEISKWTLRARAKEYASQYRQYYSYHPHAGFGNMFAAWAKDPYARNGHSYANGASMR
;
A
#
# COMPACT_ATOMS: atom_id res chain seq x y z
N MET A 1 17.98 22.96 -0.02
CA MET A 1 16.57 22.48 0.06
C MET A 1 16.52 21.24 0.92
N LYS A 2 15.90 21.29 2.12
CA LYS A 2 15.68 20.09 2.95
C LYS A 2 14.65 19.21 2.22
N LYS A 3 15.00 17.95 1.93
CA LYS A 3 14.08 16.97 1.33
C LYS A 3 12.98 16.65 2.35
N LYS A 4 11.82 17.31 2.25
CA LYS A 4 10.60 17.04 3.04
C LYS A 4 9.91 15.70 2.71
N GLY A 5 10.57 14.79 1.98
CA GLY A 5 9.92 13.60 1.42
C GLY A 5 9.66 12.47 2.43
N GLY A 6 10.49 12.34 3.47
CA GLY A 6 10.38 11.22 4.43
C GLY A 6 9.24 11.38 5.44
N GLU A 7 8.93 12.62 5.83
CA GLU A 7 7.92 12.93 6.86
C GLU A 7 6.52 12.49 6.44
N ALA A 8 6.18 12.63 5.15
CA ALA A 8 4.89 12.19 4.62
C ALA A 8 4.74 10.66 4.63
N MET A 9 5.81 9.91 4.33
CA MET A 9 5.79 8.45 4.33
C MET A 9 5.65 7.90 5.75
N PHE A 10 6.41 8.44 6.70
CA PHE A 10 6.25 8.06 8.11
C PHE A 10 4.86 8.42 8.64
N GLY A 11 4.32 9.59 8.27
CA GLY A 11 2.96 9.97 8.62
C GLY A 11 1.91 8.99 8.10
N ALA A 12 2.03 8.52 6.85
CA ALA A 12 1.13 7.51 6.29
C ALA A 12 1.22 6.18 7.04
N ILE A 13 2.43 5.70 7.35
CA ILE A 13 2.63 4.45 8.10
C ILE A 13 2.10 4.58 9.54
N TYR A 14 2.34 5.71 10.22
CA TYR A 14 1.78 5.94 11.55
C TYR A 14 0.25 6.01 11.51
N GLY A 15 -0.32 6.66 10.50
CA GLY A 15 -1.77 6.72 10.29
C GLY A 15 -2.38 5.33 10.11
N ASP A 16 -1.75 4.49 9.28
CA ASP A 16 -2.15 3.10 9.08
C ASP A 16 -2.12 2.30 10.39
N VAL A 17 -0.97 2.27 11.08
CA VAL A 17 -0.81 1.50 12.32
C VAL A 17 -1.82 1.96 13.38
N ILE A 18 -1.89 3.27 13.64
CA ILE A 18 -2.80 3.82 14.65
C ILE A 18 -4.26 3.56 14.26
N GLY A 19 -4.61 3.73 12.99
CA GLY A 19 -5.96 3.58 12.46
C GLY A 19 -6.47 2.13 12.42
N SER A 20 -5.59 1.14 12.26
CA SER A 20 -5.95 -0.28 12.10
C SER A 20 -6.92 -0.80 13.16
N TYR A 21 -6.73 -0.44 14.43
CA TYR A 21 -7.61 -0.86 15.52
C TYR A 21 -9.02 -0.28 15.37
N TYR A 22 -9.11 0.95 14.87
CA TYR A 22 -10.36 1.72 14.76
C TYR A 22 -11.16 1.40 13.50
N GLU A 23 -10.61 0.65 12.54
CA GLU A 23 -11.37 0.20 11.35
C GLU A 23 -12.54 -0.71 11.73
N VAL A 24 -12.37 -1.52 12.77
CA VAL A 24 -13.43 -2.41 13.31
C VAL A 24 -14.01 -1.91 14.63
N HIS A 25 -13.35 -0.95 15.28
CA HIS A 25 -13.80 -0.28 16.50
C HIS A 25 -14.10 1.21 16.25
N CYS A 26 -15.01 1.49 15.33
CA CYS A 26 -15.31 2.85 14.89
C CYS A 26 -15.60 3.81 16.05
N THR A 27 -14.91 4.95 16.06
CA THR A 27 -15.16 6.05 17.01
C THR A 27 -15.28 7.37 16.26
N LYS A 28 -16.03 8.31 16.86
CA LYS A 28 -16.05 9.73 16.43
C LYS A 28 -15.32 10.64 17.40
N ASP A 29 -14.75 10.07 18.46
CA ASP A 29 -13.92 10.80 19.40
C ASP A 29 -12.55 11.07 18.76
N TYR A 30 -12.14 12.34 18.74
CA TYR A 30 -10.84 12.76 18.24
C TYR A 30 -9.73 12.65 19.28
N ASN A 31 -10.06 12.34 20.54
CA ASN A 31 -9.13 12.09 21.64
C ASN A 31 -8.98 10.59 21.94
N PHE A 32 -9.10 9.76 20.91
CA PHE A 32 -8.95 8.32 21.06
C PHE A 32 -7.53 7.94 21.53
N GLU A 33 -7.42 6.91 22.37
CA GLU A 33 -6.13 6.45 22.91
C GLU A 33 -5.42 5.48 21.97
N PHE A 34 -4.09 5.51 21.90
CA PHE A 34 -3.37 4.49 21.14
C PHE A 34 -3.58 3.09 21.75
N ASN A 35 -3.98 2.13 20.92
CA ASN A 35 -4.25 0.77 21.36
C ASN A 35 -3.06 -0.16 21.06
N LYS A 36 -2.72 -1.05 22.00
CA LYS A 36 -1.64 -2.03 21.84
C LYS A 36 -1.89 -3.06 20.72
N ASP A 37 -3.16 -3.25 20.34
CA ASP A 37 -3.57 -4.21 19.32
C ASP A 37 -3.52 -3.59 17.91
N SER A 38 -3.16 -2.30 17.79
CA SER A 38 -2.83 -1.64 16.52
C SER A 38 -1.64 -2.31 15.83
N CYS A 39 -1.77 -2.59 14.53
CA CYS A 39 -0.72 -3.19 13.71
C CYS A 39 -0.71 -2.57 12.31
N PHE A 40 0.37 -2.77 11.55
CA PHE A 40 0.42 -2.32 10.15
C PHE A 40 -0.55 -3.15 9.29
N THR A 41 -1.08 -2.56 8.22
CA THR A 41 -1.99 -3.23 7.30
C THR A 41 -1.40 -3.34 5.88
N ASP A 42 -2.23 -3.69 4.90
CA ASP A 42 -1.86 -3.70 3.50
C ASP A 42 -1.42 -2.32 3.01
N ASP A 43 -1.88 -1.23 3.62
CA ASP A 43 -1.45 0.12 3.28
C ASP A 43 0.06 0.29 3.47
N SER A 44 0.59 0.00 4.66
CA SER A 44 2.04 0.04 4.92
C SER A 44 2.82 -0.92 4.01
N VAL A 45 2.30 -2.12 3.77
CA VAL A 45 2.94 -3.13 2.91
C VAL A 45 3.05 -2.62 1.47
N LEU A 46 2.01 -1.97 0.96
CA LEU A 46 1.97 -1.47 -0.40
C LEU A 46 2.74 -0.16 -0.58
N ILE A 47 2.80 0.71 0.43
CA ILE A 47 3.73 1.84 0.46
C ILE A 47 5.17 1.34 0.32
N ALA A 48 5.56 0.33 1.09
CA ALA A 48 6.90 -0.25 1.00
C ALA A 48 7.20 -0.84 -0.39
N ALA A 49 6.22 -1.49 -1.02
CA ALA A 49 6.33 -2.00 -2.38
C ALA A 49 6.50 -0.88 -3.43
N VAL A 50 5.75 0.23 -3.30
CA VAL A 50 5.92 1.44 -4.14
C VAL A 50 7.33 1.99 -3.99
N CYS A 51 7.79 2.18 -2.75
CA CYS A 51 9.14 2.67 -2.48
C CYS A 51 10.19 1.78 -3.12
N LYS A 52 10.03 0.45 -3.02
CA LYS A 52 10.96 -0.50 -3.64
C LYS A 52 10.97 -0.39 -5.17
N ALA A 53 9.81 -0.24 -5.81
CA ALA A 53 9.71 -0.05 -7.26
C ALA A 53 10.40 1.24 -7.73
N ILE A 54 10.26 2.34 -6.98
CA ILE A 54 10.92 3.62 -7.26
C ILE A 54 12.44 3.51 -7.06
N LEU A 55 12.89 2.87 -5.98
CA LEU A 55 14.31 2.71 -5.69
C LEU A 55 15.03 1.82 -6.71
N ASN A 56 14.36 0.76 -7.18
CA ASN A 56 14.93 -0.13 -8.20
C ASN A 56 15.03 0.55 -9.58
N ASN A 57 14.14 1.50 -9.89
CA ASN A 57 14.15 2.25 -11.13
C ASN A 57 13.62 3.67 -10.87
N PRO A 58 14.51 4.67 -10.70
CA PRO A 58 14.15 6.04 -10.35
C PRO A 58 13.78 6.90 -11.56
N SER A 59 13.75 6.34 -12.78
CA SER A 59 13.44 7.09 -13.99
C SER A 59 12.00 7.59 -14.01
N GLU A 60 11.79 8.77 -14.60
CA GLU A 60 10.47 9.35 -14.78
C GLU A 60 9.54 8.45 -15.62
N ILE A 61 8.27 8.39 -15.22
CA ILE A 61 7.26 7.64 -15.94
C ILE A 61 6.71 8.54 -17.05
N SER A 62 6.89 8.11 -18.30
CA SER A 62 6.34 8.76 -19.48
C SER A 62 5.25 7.91 -20.11
N LYS A 63 4.49 8.47 -21.06
CA LYS A 63 3.49 7.73 -21.85
C LYS A 63 4.05 6.48 -22.53
N TRP A 64 5.35 6.49 -22.87
CA TRP A 64 6.03 5.39 -23.54
C TRP A 64 6.50 4.31 -22.56
N THR A 65 6.84 4.68 -21.33
CA THR A 65 7.32 3.74 -20.29
C THR A 65 6.22 3.23 -19.38
N LEU A 66 5.04 3.86 -19.37
CA LEU A 66 3.92 3.57 -18.47
C LEU A 66 3.59 2.07 -18.36
N ARG A 67 3.50 1.36 -19.48
CA ARG A 67 3.18 -0.09 -19.47
C ARG A 67 4.30 -0.94 -18.88
N ALA A 68 5.56 -0.59 -19.13
CA ALA A 68 6.69 -1.30 -18.54
C ALA A 68 6.76 -1.04 -17.03
N ARG A 69 6.60 0.23 -16.63
CA ARG A 69 6.60 0.66 -15.22
C ARG A 69 5.45 0.02 -14.45
N ALA A 70 4.24 -0.05 -15.02
CA ALA A 70 3.12 -0.74 -14.38
C ALA A 70 3.43 -2.22 -14.06
N LYS A 71 4.16 -2.92 -14.93
CA LYS A 71 4.59 -4.31 -14.67
C LYS A 71 5.61 -4.40 -13.54
N GLU A 72 6.54 -3.44 -13.45
CA GLU A 72 7.52 -3.36 -12.37
C GLU A 72 6.85 -3.13 -11.01
N TYR A 73 5.87 -2.22 -10.94
CA TYR A 73 5.10 -2.01 -9.70
C TYR A 73 4.24 -3.23 -9.36
N ALA A 74 3.57 -3.82 -10.35
CA ALA A 74 2.78 -5.03 -10.15
C ALA A 74 3.62 -6.21 -9.60
N SER A 75 4.87 -6.35 -10.05
CA SER A 75 5.76 -7.38 -9.53
C SER A 75 6.13 -7.12 -8.06
N GLN A 76 6.41 -5.86 -7.69
CA GLN A 76 6.67 -5.51 -6.29
C GLN A 76 5.44 -5.75 -5.41
N TYR A 77 4.24 -5.38 -5.85
CA TYR A 77 3.01 -5.63 -5.10
C TYR A 77 2.78 -7.12 -4.84
N ARG A 78 2.97 -7.98 -5.85
CA ARG A 78 2.84 -9.44 -5.68
C ARG A 78 3.90 -10.00 -4.75
N GLN A 79 5.13 -9.52 -4.85
CA GLN A 79 6.22 -9.94 -3.98
C GLN A 79 5.93 -9.58 -2.51
N TYR A 80 5.54 -8.34 -2.24
CA TYR A 80 5.22 -7.88 -0.88
C TYR A 80 3.97 -8.55 -0.31
N TYR A 81 2.95 -8.77 -1.15
CA TYR A 81 1.80 -9.60 -0.81
C TYR A 81 2.23 -11.01 -0.37
N SER A 82 3.16 -11.64 -1.10
CA SER A 82 3.64 -12.99 -0.76
C SER A 82 4.37 -13.06 0.58
N TYR A 83 5.00 -11.96 1.01
CA TYR A 83 5.65 -11.88 2.32
C TYR A 83 4.67 -11.60 3.46
N HIS A 84 3.55 -10.92 3.18
CA HIS A 84 2.58 -10.52 4.21
C HIS A 84 1.13 -10.85 3.81
N PRO A 85 0.78 -12.12 3.47
CA PRO A 85 -0.51 -12.45 2.87
C PRO A 85 -1.73 -12.16 3.77
N HIS A 86 -1.50 -11.91 5.06
CA HIS A 86 -2.52 -11.67 6.09
C HIS A 86 -2.61 -10.21 6.54
N ALA A 87 -2.00 -9.26 5.82
CA ALA A 87 -1.96 -7.85 6.21
C ALA A 87 -3.30 -7.09 6.07
N GLY A 88 -4.41 -7.74 5.69
CA GLY A 88 -5.72 -7.06 5.57
C GLY A 88 -6.17 -6.76 4.14
N PHE A 89 -5.41 -7.19 3.12
CA PHE A 89 -5.74 -6.98 1.71
C PHE A 89 -7.19 -7.30 1.35
N GLY A 90 -7.85 -6.35 0.67
CA GLY A 90 -9.18 -6.58 0.10
C GLY A 90 -9.24 -7.80 -0.84
N ASN A 91 -10.36 -8.53 -0.81
CA ASN A 91 -10.53 -9.81 -1.50
C ASN A 91 -10.14 -9.78 -2.99
N MET A 92 -10.46 -8.70 -3.70
CA MET A 92 -10.12 -8.56 -5.12
C MET A 92 -8.62 -8.37 -5.36
N PHE A 93 -7.94 -7.62 -4.49
CA PHE A 93 -6.48 -7.48 -4.57
C PHE A 93 -5.78 -8.80 -4.26
N ALA A 94 -6.22 -9.48 -3.19
CA ALA A 94 -5.66 -10.78 -2.81
C ALA A 94 -5.84 -11.82 -3.93
N ALA A 95 -7.02 -11.86 -4.58
CA ALA A 95 -7.26 -12.72 -5.73
C ALA A 95 -6.33 -12.39 -6.91
N TRP A 96 -6.22 -11.10 -7.26
CA TRP A 96 -5.31 -10.66 -8.32
C TRP A 96 -3.86 -11.02 -8.00
N ALA A 97 -3.38 -10.79 -6.77
CA ALA A 97 -1.99 -11.00 -6.37
C ALA A 97 -1.59 -12.48 -6.39
N LYS A 98 -2.53 -13.39 -6.09
CA LYS A 98 -2.34 -14.85 -6.13
C LYS A 98 -2.27 -15.42 -7.54
N ASP A 99 -2.98 -14.85 -8.50
CA ASP A 99 -3.04 -15.37 -9.87
C ASP A 99 -1.99 -14.69 -10.76
N PRO A 100 -0.92 -15.40 -11.19
CA PRO A 100 0.13 -14.84 -12.04
C PRO A 100 -0.34 -14.47 -13.47
N TYR A 101 -1.51 -14.97 -13.88
CA TYR A 101 -2.13 -14.67 -15.16
C TYR A 101 -3.26 -13.64 -15.07
N ALA A 102 -3.56 -13.14 -13.86
CA ALA A 102 -4.63 -12.18 -13.65
C ALA A 102 -4.43 -10.94 -14.51
N ARG A 103 -5.40 -10.69 -15.40
CA ARG A 103 -5.47 -9.50 -16.24
C ARG A 103 -6.00 -8.32 -15.42
N ASN A 104 -5.83 -7.11 -15.96
CA ASN A 104 -6.35 -5.88 -15.36
C ASN A 104 -7.84 -6.03 -15.05
N GLY A 105 -8.19 -6.15 -13.77
CA GLY A 105 -9.56 -6.11 -13.28
C GLY A 105 -9.97 -4.67 -12.98
N HIS A 106 -11.27 -4.39 -13.03
CA HIS A 106 -11.82 -3.15 -12.50
C HIS A 106 -12.02 -3.31 -10.99
N SER A 107 -11.28 -2.56 -10.18
CA SER A 107 -11.52 -2.42 -8.73
C SER A 107 -11.95 -0.99 -8.45
N TYR A 108 -13.04 -0.84 -7.70
CA TYR A 108 -13.62 0.46 -7.31
C TYR A 108 -13.31 0.83 -5.85
N ALA A 109 -12.49 0.01 -5.18
CA ALA A 109 -12.07 0.26 -3.80
C ALA A 109 -10.95 1.32 -3.73
N ASN A 110 -10.80 1.93 -2.56
CA ASN A 110 -9.82 2.98 -2.26
C ASN A 110 -8.37 2.49 -2.19
N GLY A 111 -8.09 1.19 -2.28
CA GLY A 111 -6.74 0.65 -2.17
C GLY A 111 -5.72 1.33 -3.11
N ALA A 112 -6.14 1.72 -4.32
CA ALA A 112 -5.25 2.44 -5.25
C ALA A 112 -4.85 3.84 -4.76
N SER A 113 -5.69 4.50 -3.95
CA SER A 113 -5.45 5.84 -3.42
C SER A 113 -4.70 5.84 -2.08
N MET A 114 -4.68 4.71 -1.36
CA MET A 114 -3.99 4.56 -0.08
C MET A 114 -2.46 4.55 -0.19
N ARG A 115 -1.89 4.44 -1.40
CA ARG A 115 -0.47 4.17 -1.66
C ARG A 115 0.13 4.99 -2.79
#